data_AF-Q2IEM2-F1
#
_entry.id   AF-Q2IEM2-F1
#
_cell.length_a   1.000
_cell.length_b   1.000
_cell.length_c   1.000
_cell.angle_alpha   90.00
_cell.angle_beta   90.00
_cell.angle_gamma   90.00
#
_symmetry.space_group_name_H-M   'P 1'
#
loop_
_entity.id
_entity.type
_entity.pdbx_description
1 polymer ?
#
loop_
_entity_poly.entity_id
_entity_poly.type
_entity_poly.pdbx_seq_one_letter_code
_entity_poly.pdbx_strand_id
1 'polypeptide(L)'
;MAKEKVGREDPFQSTEKVMQTFRMTRELVAFLKTEASAKGLDLTAYVNRLLEGVRTWFGLPDAASHLLEADREALNMGRYEYILHVLFQRSLELREKGPGFDAPGAEKKKR
;
A
#
# COMPACT_ATOMS: atom_id res chain seq x y z
N MET A 1 -33.30 25.11 5.48
CA MET A 1 -32.40 24.57 6.52
C MET A 1 -31.08 24.23 5.85
N ALA A 2 -30.04 25.02 6.11
CA ALA A 2 -28.73 24.82 5.54
C ALA A 2 -28.09 23.58 6.18
N LYS A 3 -27.75 22.57 5.37
CA LYS A 3 -26.93 21.44 5.83
C LYS A 3 -25.51 21.99 6.04
N GLU A 4 -25.13 22.14 7.31
CA GLU A 4 -23.74 22.28 7.74
C GLU A 4 -22.91 21.17 7.09
N LYS A 5 -22.03 21.54 6.16
CA LYS A 5 -20.90 20.69 5.80
C LYS A 5 -19.98 20.70 7.01
N VAL A 6 -20.13 19.71 7.88
CA VAL A 6 -19.09 19.35 8.85
C VAL A 6 -17.89 18.93 8.00
N GLY A 7 -17.00 19.88 7.73
CA GLY A 7 -15.67 19.58 7.25
C GLY A 7 -15.04 18.70 8.32
N ARG A 8 -14.97 17.39 8.05
CA ARG A 8 -14.08 16.51 8.81
C ARG A 8 -12.69 17.09 8.55
N GLU A 9 -12.17 17.86 9.50
CA GLU A 9 -10.75 18.21 9.51
C GLU A 9 -10.01 16.89 9.41
N ASP A 10 -9.28 16.73 8.31
CA ASP A 10 -8.43 15.57 8.14
C ASP A 10 -7.33 15.71 9.21
N PRO A 11 -7.30 14.82 10.24
CA PRO A 11 -6.36 14.94 11.35
C PRO A 11 -4.90 14.76 10.89
N PHE A 12 -4.67 14.50 9.61
CA PHE A 12 -3.37 14.26 9.00
C PHE A 12 -2.81 15.45 8.20
N GLN A 13 -3.40 16.67 8.32
CA GLN A 13 -2.91 17.87 7.61
C GLN A 13 -1.78 18.64 8.33
N SER A 14 -1.24 18.13 9.43
CA SER A 14 -0.12 18.79 10.09
C SER A 14 1.14 18.74 9.21
N THR A 15 1.76 19.90 8.98
CA THR A 15 3.09 20.02 8.35
C THR A 15 4.22 19.78 9.34
N GLU A 16 3.89 19.55 10.61
CA GLU A 16 4.84 19.27 11.67
C GLU A 16 5.55 17.94 11.43
N LYS A 17 6.88 17.98 11.41
CA LYS A 17 7.72 16.78 11.30
C LYS A 17 8.18 16.36 12.69
N VAL A 18 7.71 15.21 13.14
CA VAL A 18 8.12 14.60 14.41
C VAL A 18 9.23 13.58 14.15
N MET A 19 10.26 13.56 15.01
CA MET A 19 11.29 12.54 14.97
C MET A 19 10.80 11.27 15.69
N GLN A 20 10.73 10.17 14.96
CA GLN A 20 10.39 8.85 15.50
C GLN A 20 11.57 7.89 15.36
N THR A 21 11.94 7.25 16.47
CA THR A 21 12.98 6.20 16.47
C THR A 21 12.33 4.82 16.48
N PHE A 22 12.84 3.91 15.64
CA PHE A 22 12.42 2.52 15.61
C PHE A 22 13.59 1.60 15.96
N ARG A 23 13.32 0.55 16.72
CA ARG A 23 14.27 -0.57 16.88
C ARG A 23 13.97 -1.59 15.79
N MET A 24 14.92 -1.81 14.89
CA MET A 24 14.78 -2.72 13.76
C MET A 24 15.93 -3.72 13.76
N THR A 25 15.68 -4.91 13.24
CA THR A 25 16.76 -5.89 13.01
C THR A 25 17.73 -5.37 11.96
N ARG A 26 18.98 -5.85 12.02
CA ARG A 26 20.03 -5.45 11.07
C ARG A 26 19.62 -5.80 9.63
N GLU A 27 18.99 -6.96 9.46
CA GLU A 27 18.53 -7.48 8.19
C GLU A 27 17.43 -6.60 7.59
N LEU A 28 16.48 -6.13 8.41
CA LEU A 28 15.43 -5.23 7.95
C LEU A 28 16.00 -3.88 7.51
N VAL A 29 16.93 -3.30 8.29
CA VAL A 29 17.59 -2.05 7.91
C VAL A 29 18.39 -2.20 6.61
N ALA A 30 19.08 -3.33 6.44
CA ALA A 30 19.83 -3.61 5.21
C ALA A 30 18.89 -3.72 4.00
N PHE A 31 17.80 -4.46 4.12
CA PHE A 31 16.77 -4.56 3.09
C PHE A 31 16.21 -3.19 2.69
N LEU A 32 15.78 -2.39 3.67
CA LEU A 32 15.20 -1.07 3.41
C LEU A 32 16.20 -0.11 2.74
N LYS A 33 17.48 -0.17 3.13
CA LYS A 33 18.53 0.64 2.49
C LYS A 33 18.76 0.25 1.03
N THR A 34 18.74 -1.05 0.72
CA THR A 34 18.87 -1.53 -0.66
C THR A 34 17.71 -1.05 -1.51
N GLU A 35 16.47 -1.20 -1.03
CA GLU A 35 15.28 -0.73 -1.75
C GLU A 35 15.27 0.80 -1.95
N ALA A 36 15.66 1.56 -0.93
CA ALA A 36 15.77 3.02 -1.01
C ALA A 36 16.78 3.43 -2.10
N SER A 37 17.97 2.82 -2.08
CA SER A 37 19.02 3.07 -3.07
C SER A 37 18.59 2.74 -4.50
N ALA A 38 17.92 1.59 -4.70
CA ALA A 38 17.41 1.18 -6.01
C ALA A 38 16.38 2.18 -6.59
N LYS A 39 15.74 2.98 -5.74
CA LYS A 39 14.77 4.02 -6.12
C LYS A 39 15.35 5.44 -6.07
N GLY A 40 16.65 5.60 -5.77
CA GLY A 40 17.29 6.91 -5.64
C GLY A 40 16.77 7.74 -4.45
N LEU A 41 16.28 7.08 -3.40
CA LEU A 41 15.74 7.72 -2.20
C LEU A 41 16.68 7.51 -1.01
N ASP A 42 16.66 8.44 -0.05
CA ASP A 42 17.20 8.17 1.28
C ASP A 42 16.25 7.24 2.07
N LEU A 43 16.78 6.62 3.14
CA LEU A 43 16.02 5.66 3.95
C LEU A 43 14.76 6.28 4.59
N THR A 44 14.82 7.53 5.02
CA THR A 44 13.68 8.21 5.66
C THR A 44 12.59 8.47 4.63
N ALA A 45 12.93 9.01 3.47
CA ALA A 45 12.01 9.22 2.36
C ALA A 45 11.36 7.91 1.92
N TYR A 46 12.14 6.83 1.83
CA TYR A 46 11.64 5.51 1.47
C TYR A 46 10.65 4.95 2.51
N VAL A 47 11.01 4.99 3.80
CA VAL A 47 10.13 4.51 4.88
C VAL A 47 8.85 5.35 4.98
N ASN A 48 8.95 6.68 4.89
CA ASN A 48 7.79 7.55 4.88
C ASN A 48 6.85 7.23 3.71
N ARG A 49 7.40 6.99 2.51
CA ARG A 49 6.60 6.59 1.35
C ARG A 49 5.85 5.27 1.58
N LEU A 50 6.49 4.28 2.22
CA LEU A 50 5.85 3.00 2.53
C LEU A 50 4.73 3.16 3.57
N LEU A 51 4.99 3.86 4.67
CA LEU A 51 4.01 4.10 5.73
C LEU A 51 2.82 4.92 5.22
N GLU A 52 3.10 5.95 4.43
CA GLU A 52 2.09 6.78 3.79
C GLU A 52 1.30 5.97 2.74
N GLY A 53 1.97 5.08 2.01
CA GLY A 53 1.32 4.13 1.12
C GLY A 53 0.35 3.23 1.88
N VAL A 54 0.76 2.64 3.00
CA VAL A 54 -0.17 1.85 3.83
C VAL A 54 -1.35 2.70 4.29
N ARG A 55 -1.14 3.97 4.66
CA ARG A 55 -2.20 4.90 5.07
C ARG A 55 -3.20 5.19 3.94
N THR A 56 -2.71 5.35 2.72
CA THR A 56 -3.44 5.88 1.55
C THR A 56 -3.72 4.85 0.46
N TRP A 57 -3.66 3.54 0.78
CA TRP A 57 -3.79 2.47 -0.21
C TRP A 57 -2.82 2.61 -1.39
N PHE A 58 -1.58 3.02 -1.10
CA PHE A 58 -0.49 3.23 -2.04
C PHE A 58 -0.81 4.22 -3.17
N GLY A 59 -1.73 5.16 -2.91
CA GLY A 59 -2.17 6.15 -3.88
C GLY A 59 -3.12 5.60 -4.94
N LEU A 60 -3.83 4.50 -4.65
CA LEU A 60 -4.91 4.02 -5.51
C LEU A 60 -6.01 5.09 -5.65
N PRO A 61 -6.68 5.18 -6.82
CA PRO A 61 -7.81 6.10 -7.00
C PRO A 61 -8.90 5.87 -5.96
N ASP A 62 -9.57 6.93 -5.51
CA ASP A 62 -10.59 6.89 -4.44
C ASP A 62 -11.62 5.78 -4.61
N ALA A 63 -12.11 5.56 -5.83
CA ALA A 63 -13.08 4.51 -6.11
C ALA A 63 -12.54 3.10 -5.79
N ALA A 64 -11.27 2.83 -6.13
CA ALA A 64 -10.63 1.55 -5.83
C ALA A 64 -10.33 1.42 -4.33
N SER A 65 -9.85 2.50 -3.69
CA SER A 65 -9.59 2.52 -2.25
C SER A 65 -10.85 2.28 -1.43
N HIS A 66 -11.98 2.91 -1.79
CA HIS A 66 -13.26 2.68 -1.11
C HIS A 66 -13.77 1.25 -1.28
N LEU A 67 -13.58 0.64 -2.46
CA LEU A 67 -13.97 -0.75 -2.69
C LEU A 67 -13.17 -1.71 -1.80
N LEU A 68 -11.85 -1.53 -1.72
CA LEU A 68 -10.97 -2.33 -0.86
C LEU A 68 -11.28 -2.13 0.63
N GLU A 69 -11.61 -0.90 1.04
CA GLU A 69 -11.99 -0.61 2.42
C GLU A 69 -13.31 -1.30 2.80
N ALA A 70 -14.32 -1.25 1.91
CA ALA A 70 -15.59 -1.93 2.13
C ALA A 70 -15.44 -3.46 2.20
N ASP A 71 -14.60 -4.05 1.34
CA ASP A 71 -14.32 -5.48 1.36
C ASP A 71 -13.54 -5.89 2.63
N ARG A 72 -12.55 -5.08 3.04
CA ARG A 72 -11.84 -5.26 4.32
C ARG A 72 -12.81 -5.27 5.51
N GLU A 73 -13.74 -4.33 5.55
CA GLU A 73 -14.76 -4.23 6.59
C GLU A 73 -15.72 -5.43 6.57
N ALA A 74 -16.16 -5.86 5.39
CA ALA A 74 -17.03 -7.03 5.24
C ALA A 74 -16.36 -8.34 5.71
N LEU A 75 -15.04 -8.46 5.50
CA LEU A 75 -14.23 -9.59 5.98
C LEU A 75 -13.82 -9.44 7.46
N ASN A 76 -14.12 -8.31 8.11
CA ASN A 76 -13.74 -7.99 9.47
C ASN A 76 -12.22 -8.15 9.73
N MET A 77 -11.40 -7.68 8.78
CA MET A 77 -9.94 -7.81 8.83
C MET A 77 -9.28 -6.48 9.20
N GLY A 78 -8.18 -6.54 9.96
CA GLY A 78 -7.26 -5.42 10.07
C GLY A 78 -6.56 -5.14 8.74
N ARG A 79 -5.95 -3.96 8.61
CA ARG A 79 -5.31 -3.54 7.33
C ARG A 79 -4.16 -4.46 6.94
N TYR A 80 -3.34 -4.88 7.91
CA TYR A 80 -2.22 -5.79 7.65
C TYR A 80 -2.70 -7.16 7.18
N GLU A 81 -3.68 -7.74 7.88
CA GLU A 81 -4.28 -9.03 7.55
C GLU A 81 -4.95 -9.00 6.18
N TYR A 82 -5.60 -7.90 5.83
CA TYR A 82 -6.23 -7.73 4.54
C TYR A 82 -5.22 -7.59 3.40
N ILE A 83 -4.12 -6.86 3.57
CA ILE A 83 -3.04 -6.82 2.58
C ILE A 83 -2.47 -8.23 2.35
N LEU A 84 -2.26 -9.00 3.41
CA LEU A 84 -1.85 -10.41 3.29
C LEU A 84 -2.89 -11.25 2.53
N HIS A 85 -4.18 -11.05 2.82
CA HIS A 85 -5.26 -11.72 2.11
C HIS A 85 -5.21 -11.45 0.61
N VAL A 86 -5.07 -10.18 0.20
CA VAL A 86 -4.97 -9.78 -1.22
C VAL A 86 -3.74 -10.40 -1.89
N LEU A 87 -2.57 -10.38 -1.22
CA LEU A 87 -1.36 -11.01 -1.73
C LEU A 87 -1.54 -12.53 -1.91
N PHE A 88 -2.23 -13.18 -0.97
CA PHE A 88 -2.54 -14.60 -1.07
C PHE A 88 -3.49 -14.89 -2.23
N GLN A 89 -4.56 -14.12 -2.41
CA GLN A 89 -5.47 -14.26 -3.56
C GLN A 89 -4.71 -14.13 -4.88
N ARG A 90 -3.84 -13.12 -5.00
CA ARG A 90 -2.99 -12.97 -6.18
C ARG A 90 -2.06 -14.17 -6.39
N SER A 91 -1.52 -14.76 -5.33
CA SER A 91 -0.66 -15.95 -5.45
C SER A 91 -1.41 -17.17 -6.03
N LEU A 92 -2.71 -17.30 -5.75
CA LEU A 92 -3.55 -18.35 -6.34
C LEU A 92 -3.71 -18.15 -7.84
N GLU A 93 -3.99 -16.92 -8.28
CA GLU A 93 -4.07 -16.59 -9.71
C GLU A 93 -2.74 -16.87 -10.44
N LEU A 94 -1.61 -16.50 -9.82
CA LEU A 94 -0.29 -16.72 -10.40
C LEU A 94 0.04 -18.21 -10.52
N ARG A 95 -0.42 -19.04 -9.58
CA ARG A 95 -0.26 -20.50 -9.65
C ARG A 95 -1.04 -21.10 -10.82
N GLU A 96 -2.24 -20.59 -11.08
CA GLU A 96 -3.10 -21.10 -12.15
C GLU A 96 -2.70 -20.60 -13.54
N LYS A 97 -2.37 -19.30 -13.65
CA LYS A 97 -2.21 -18.60 -14.94
C LYS A 97 -0.75 -18.34 -15.31
N GLY A 98 0.17 -18.52 -14.36
CA GLY A 98 1.60 -18.26 -14.51
C GLY A 98 1.98 -16.79 -14.24
N PRO A 99 3.28 -16.50 -13.99
CA PRO A 99 3.76 -15.15 -13.76
C PRO A 99 3.49 -14.20 -14.93
N GLY A 100 2.98 -12.99 -14.63
CA GLY A 100 2.77 -11.94 -15.64
C GLY A 100 1.67 -12.23 -16.65
N PHE A 101 0.71 -13.09 -16.32
CA PHE A 101 -0.40 -13.46 -17.22
C PHE A 101 -1.27 -12.26 -17.65
N ASP A 102 -1.30 -11.21 -16.84
CA ASP A 102 -2.01 -9.95 -17.06
C ASP A 102 -1.06 -8.80 -17.45
N ALA A 103 0.19 -9.11 -17.80
CA ALA A 103 1.10 -8.11 -18.32
C ALA A 103 0.63 -7.61 -19.71
N PRO A 104 0.84 -6.32 -20.03
CA PRO A 104 0.54 -5.79 -21.35
C PRO A 104 1.20 -6.64 -22.45
N GLY A 105 0.39 -7.25 -23.33
CA GLY A 105 0.86 -8.08 -24.44
C GLY A 105 1.03 -9.59 -24.15
N ALA A 106 0.65 -10.09 -22.97
CA ALA A 106 0.73 -11.51 -22.62
C ALA A 106 -0.06 -12.43 -23.58
N GLU A 107 -1.17 -11.95 -24.15
CA GLU A 107 -1.96 -12.73 -25.13
C GLU A 107 -1.24 -12.98 -26.46
N LYS A 108 -0.27 -12.12 -26.83
CA LYS A 108 0.44 -12.24 -28.12
C LYS A 108 1.42 -13.42 -28.17
N LYS A 109 1.83 -13.97 -27.03
CA LYS A 109 2.78 -15.10 -26.95
C LYS A 109 2.13 -16.49 -27.10
N LYS A 110 0.79 -16.57 -27.09
CA LYS A 110 0.05 -17.83 -27.23
C LYS A 110 -0.44 -18.10 -28.67
N ARG A 111 -0.06 -17.27 -29.65
CA ARG A 111 -0.38 -17.42 -31.07
C ARG A 111 0.85 -17.81 -31.89
#